data_AF-A0A542MB02-F1
#
_entry.id   AF-A0A542MB02-F1
#
_cell.length_a   1.000
_cell.length_b   1.000
_cell.length_c   1.000
_cell.angle_alpha   90.00
_cell.angle_beta   90.00
_cell.angle_gamma   90.00
#
_symmetry.space_group_name_H-M   'P 1'
#
loop_
_entity.id
_entity.type
_entity.pdbx_description
1 polymer ?
#
loop_
_entity_poly.entity_id
_entity_poly.type
_entity_poly.pdbx_seq_one_letter_code
_entity_poly.pdbx_strand_id
1 'polypeptide(L)'
;MKRLIKFMLVWLAAASLGLAAGGAQAADVLLGPGDVVKATVYGSPDLAVETRVSERGTLTFPLLGEVQVGGLSTQQAEKKIGGLLEKGGYLKKAQVNLLITTLASQQVSVLGQVNKPGRYPVDGPRKVLDLLALAGGIGPEGGDMVTLVRNRSGQTTRETLDVVDMVRKGELNRDYEVAGGDIIFVERAPKAYITGEVQRPGPFRIERAMTVQQAVSAGGGLTIRGTQRGLQIARRDPSGGQRTIEAKADDLVQIDDVIIVPESWF
;
A
#
# COMPACT_ATOMS: atom_id res chain seq x y z
N MET A 1 39.72 -3.88 54.25
CA MET A 1 38.54 -3.30 53.56
C MET A 1 38.69 -3.17 52.03
N LYS A 2 39.89 -3.01 51.45
CA LYS A 2 40.07 -2.85 49.98
C LYS A 2 40.07 -4.16 49.15
N ARG A 3 40.05 -5.35 49.77
CA ARG A 3 40.05 -6.65 49.07
C ARG A 3 38.65 -7.29 48.88
N LEU A 4 37.66 -6.91 49.70
CA LEU A 4 36.27 -7.37 49.50
C LEU A 4 35.54 -6.66 48.35
N ILE A 5 35.91 -5.40 48.08
CA ILE A 5 35.28 -4.62 47.00
C ILE A 5 35.66 -5.15 45.61
N LYS A 6 36.85 -5.75 45.46
CA LYS A 6 37.29 -6.38 44.20
C LYS A 6 36.56 -7.68 43.87
N PHE A 7 36.05 -8.42 44.86
CA PHE A 7 35.28 -9.64 44.60
C PHE A 7 33.82 -9.36 44.24
N MET A 8 33.24 -8.27 44.77
CA MET A 8 31.87 -7.86 44.46
C MET A 8 31.72 -7.23 43.07
N LEU A 9 32.80 -6.62 42.54
CA LEU A 9 32.84 -6.07 41.18
C LEU A 9 33.01 -7.13 40.09
N VAL A 10 33.60 -8.28 40.39
CA VAL A 10 33.73 -9.39 39.43
C VAL A 10 32.42 -10.18 39.31
N TRP A 11 31.62 -10.25 40.37
CA TRP A 11 30.27 -10.84 40.31
C TRP A 11 29.22 -9.93 39.66
N LEU A 12 29.40 -8.60 39.70
CA LEU A 12 28.53 -7.67 38.95
C LEU A 12 28.84 -7.64 37.44
N ALA A 13 30.08 -7.94 37.05
CA ALA A 13 30.50 -8.02 35.66
C ALA A 13 30.13 -9.36 34.98
N ALA A 14 29.93 -10.44 35.75
CA ALA A 14 29.45 -11.72 35.23
C ALA A 14 27.91 -11.78 35.06
N ALA A 15 27.17 -10.84 35.64
CA ALA A 15 25.71 -10.78 35.57
C ALA A 15 25.16 -9.93 34.40
N SER A 16 26.03 -9.33 33.58
CA SER A 16 25.64 -8.41 32.49
C SER A 16 25.89 -8.93 31.06
N LEU A 17 26.33 -10.18 30.90
CA LEU A 17 26.40 -10.88 29.60
C LEU A 17 25.27 -11.90 29.41
N GLY A 18 24.07 -11.57 29.87
CA GLY A 18 22.82 -12.18 29.38
C GLY A 18 22.26 -11.36 28.23
N LEU A 19 23.07 -11.05 27.22
CA LEU A 19 22.58 -10.39 26.01
C LEU A 19 21.62 -11.35 25.34
N ALA A 20 20.35 -10.97 25.41
CA ALA A 20 19.22 -11.53 24.70
C ALA A 20 19.67 -12.11 23.35
N ALA A 21 19.76 -13.44 23.28
CA ALA A 21 19.50 -14.14 22.04
C ALA A 21 18.00 -13.94 21.75
N GLY A 22 17.64 -12.72 21.36
CA GLY A 22 16.44 -12.48 20.58
C GLY A 22 16.70 -13.22 19.28
N GLY A 23 16.31 -14.50 19.25
CA GLY A 23 16.22 -15.22 18.00
C GLY A 23 15.36 -14.34 17.11
N ALA A 24 15.99 -13.77 16.08
CA ALA A 24 15.25 -13.17 14.99
C ALA A 24 14.40 -14.31 14.43
N GLN A 25 13.16 -14.41 14.91
CA GLN A 25 12.15 -15.21 14.27
C GLN A 25 11.96 -14.54 12.92
N ALA A 26 12.64 -15.07 11.91
CA ALA A 26 12.25 -14.83 10.54
C ALA A 26 10.74 -15.09 10.51
N ALA A 27 9.98 -14.07 10.12
CA ALA A 27 8.54 -14.23 10.00
C ALA A 27 8.31 -15.31 8.93
N ASP A 28 7.96 -16.52 9.38
CA ASP A 28 7.69 -17.63 8.49
C ASP A 28 6.55 -17.22 7.56
N VAL A 29 6.74 -17.40 6.26
CA VAL A 29 5.72 -17.12 5.25
C VAL A 29 4.50 -18.00 5.56
N LEU A 30 3.38 -17.34 5.83
CA LEU A 30 2.12 -18.02 6.15
C LEU A 30 1.38 -18.36 4.87
N LEU A 31 0.82 -19.57 4.83
CA LEU A 31 -0.05 -20.02 3.75
C LEU A 31 -1.34 -19.21 3.77
N GLY A 32 -1.70 -18.64 2.62
CA GLY A 32 -2.93 -17.89 2.45
C GLY A 32 -3.74 -18.33 1.23
N PRO A 33 -4.97 -17.80 1.10
CA PRO A 33 -5.83 -18.07 -0.05
C PRO A 33 -5.15 -17.82 -1.40
N GLY A 34 -5.35 -18.74 -2.35
CA GLY A 34 -4.81 -18.64 -3.70
C GLY A 34 -3.38 -19.17 -3.86
N ASP A 35 -2.64 -19.40 -2.77
CA ASP A 35 -1.30 -19.98 -2.85
C ASP A 35 -1.34 -21.38 -3.48
N VAL A 36 -0.37 -21.67 -4.33
CA VAL A 36 -0.19 -23.00 -4.91
C VAL A 36 0.95 -23.67 -4.18
N VAL A 37 0.71 -24.90 -3.74
CA VAL A 37 1.69 -25.68 -2.99
C VAL A 37 1.81 -27.07 -3.60
N LYS A 38 3.04 -27.56 -3.60
CA LYS A 38 3.39 -28.94 -3.91
C LYS A 38 3.69 -29.66 -2.61
N ALA A 39 2.87 -30.65 -2.28
CA ALA A 39 3.04 -31.47 -1.11
C ALA A 39 3.51 -32.87 -1.51
N THR A 40 4.52 -33.37 -0.82
CA THR A 40 5.12 -34.69 -1.06
C THR A 40 5.28 -35.43 0.25
N VAL A 41 5.04 -36.74 0.24
CA VAL A 41 5.21 -37.60 1.41
C VAL A 41 6.38 -38.56 1.15
N TYR A 42 7.37 -38.57 2.04
CA TYR A 42 8.54 -39.43 1.89
C TYR A 42 8.12 -40.92 1.90
N GLY A 43 8.59 -41.68 0.91
CA GLY A 43 8.25 -43.10 0.74
C GLY A 43 6.88 -43.37 0.14
N SER A 44 6.09 -42.33 -0.17
CA SER A 44 4.74 -42.46 -0.74
C SER A 44 4.51 -41.46 -1.89
N PRO A 45 5.14 -41.67 -3.07
CA PRO A 45 5.02 -40.76 -4.21
C PRO A 45 3.58 -40.65 -4.75
N ASP A 46 2.74 -41.67 -4.54
CA ASP A 46 1.33 -41.67 -4.95
C ASP A 46 0.47 -40.64 -4.19
N LEU A 47 0.97 -40.12 -3.05
CA LEU A 47 0.32 -39.06 -2.27
C LEU A 47 0.82 -37.66 -2.67
N ALA A 48 1.75 -37.56 -3.63
CA ALA A 48 2.22 -36.27 -4.10
C ALA A 48 1.11 -35.51 -4.83
N VAL A 49 0.89 -34.26 -4.44
CA VAL A 49 -0.15 -33.40 -5.02
C VAL A 49 0.37 -31.98 -5.19
N GLU A 50 0.01 -31.35 -6.29
CA GLU A 50 0.13 -29.90 -6.46
C GLU A 50 -1.27 -29.31 -6.50
N THR A 51 -1.57 -28.43 -5.56
CA THR A 51 -2.93 -27.93 -5.34
C THR A 51 -2.92 -26.52 -4.79
N ARG A 52 -4.06 -25.85 -4.90
CA ARG A 52 -4.26 -24.47 -4.46
C ARG A 52 -4.95 -24.43 -3.11
N VAL A 53 -4.50 -23.51 -2.24
CA VAL A 53 -5.21 -23.14 -1.02
C VAL A 53 -6.48 -22.40 -1.38
N SER A 54 -7.63 -22.93 -0.96
CA SER A 54 -8.95 -22.36 -1.26
C SER A 54 -9.15 -21.00 -0.56
N GLU A 55 -10.18 -20.26 -0.95
CA GLU A 55 -10.62 -19.02 -0.28
C GLU A 55 -10.98 -19.24 1.21
N ARG A 56 -11.33 -20.48 1.59
CA ARG A 56 -11.58 -20.86 2.99
C ARG A 56 -10.30 -21.21 3.76
N GLY A 57 -9.13 -21.13 3.11
CA GLY A 57 -7.84 -21.52 3.69
C GLY A 57 -7.66 -23.04 3.79
N THR A 58 -8.38 -23.83 2.99
CA THR A 58 -8.25 -25.29 2.98
C THR A 58 -7.43 -25.77 1.78
N LEU A 59 -6.75 -26.89 1.95
CA LEU A 59 -6.02 -27.60 0.92
C LEU A 59 -6.63 -28.99 0.74
N THR A 60 -6.85 -29.43 -0.50
CA THR A 60 -7.30 -30.79 -0.79
C THR A 60 -6.11 -31.73 -0.85
N PHE A 61 -6.06 -32.73 0.04
CA PHE A 61 -4.98 -33.70 0.15
C PHE A 61 -5.51 -35.14 -0.05
N PRO A 62 -4.80 -36.01 -0.80
CA PRO A 62 -5.20 -37.40 -0.97
C PRO A 62 -5.47 -38.11 0.37
N LEU A 63 -6.53 -38.93 0.43
CA LEU A 63 -7.01 -39.67 1.62
C LEU A 63 -7.62 -38.80 2.73
N LEU A 64 -7.16 -37.54 2.91
CA LEU A 64 -7.62 -36.65 3.96
C LEU A 64 -8.75 -35.70 3.53
N GLY A 65 -8.94 -35.49 2.23
CA GLY A 65 -9.91 -34.51 1.72
C GLY A 65 -9.45 -33.08 2.02
N GLU A 66 -10.34 -32.23 2.53
CA GLU A 66 -10.02 -30.83 2.85
C GLU A 66 -9.30 -30.71 4.20
N VAL A 67 -8.10 -30.11 4.19
CA VAL A 67 -7.29 -29.85 5.38
C VAL A 67 -7.13 -28.34 5.57
N GLN A 68 -7.49 -27.81 6.74
CA GLN A 68 -7.29 -26.39 7.06
C GLN A 68 -5.79 -26.08 7.20
N VAL A 69 -5.27 -25.22 6.34
CA VAL A 69 -3.84 -24.81 6.32
C VAL A 69 -3.63 -23.30 6.32
N GLY A 70 -4.67 -22.52 6.03
CA GLY A 70 -4.60 -21.05 6.01
C GLY A 70 -4.15 -20.49 7.36
N GLY A 71 -3.19 -19.57 7.33
CA GLY A 71 -2.58 -18.95 8.50
C GLY A 71 -1.48 -19.78 9.15
N LEU A 72 -1.22 -21.01 8.69
CA LEU A 72 -0.09 -21.82 9.17
C LEU A 72 1.17 -21.54 8.37
N SER A 73 2.33 -21.68 9.00
CA SER A 73 3.58 -21.83 8.25
C SER A 73 3.63 -23.19 7.56
N THR A 74 4.49 -23.33 6.54
CA THR A 74 4.68 -24.61 5.84
C THR A 74 5.02 -25.74 6.80
N GLN A 75 5.92 -25.50 7.76
CA GLN A 75 6.30 -26.48 8.79
C GLN A 75 5.14 -26.91 9.69
N GLN A 76 4.27 -25.96 10.06
CA GLN A 76 3.08 -26.25 10.85
C GLN A 76 2.06 -27.06 10.03
N ALA A 77 1.87 -26.71 8.77
CA ALA A 77 1.00 -27.44 7.85
C ALA A 77 1.52 -28.86 7.59
N GLU A 78 2.83 -29.05 7.39
CA GLU A 78 3.49 -30.35 7.24
C GLU A 78 3.23 -31.25 8.45
N LYS A 79 3.49 -30.75 9.66
CA LYS A 79 3.24 -31.48 10.91
C LYS A 79 1.76 -31.84 11.06
N LYS A 80 0.85 -30.93 10.70
CA LYS A 80 -0.59 -31.16 10.75
C LYS A 80 -1.03 -32.26 9.78
N ILE A 81 -0.60 -32.18 8.52
CA ILE A 81 -0.94 -33.18 7.48
C ILE A 81 -0.35 -34.55 7.87
N GLY A 82 0.92 -34.59 8.31
CA GLY A 82 1.56 -35.83 8.78
C GLY A 82 0.80 -36.47 9.93
N GLY A 83 0.43 -35.69 10.95
CA GLY A 83 -0.36 -36.17 12.08
C GLY A 83 -1.77 -36.65 11.69
N LEU A 84 -2.41 -36.06 10.68
CA LEU A 84 -3.70 -36.53 10.17
C LEU A 84 -3.56 -37.84 9.39
N LEU A 85 -2.50 -38.02 8.61
CA LEU A 85 -2.21 -39.28 7.90
C LEU A 85 -1.97 -40.44 8.88
N GLU A 86 -1.27 -40.16 9.99
CA GLU A 86 -1.00 -41.15 11.04
C GLU A 86 -2.27 -41.50 11.82
N LYS A 87 -3.06 -40.50 12.24
CA LYS A 87 -4.32 -40.71 12.96
C LYS A 87 -5.37 -41.45 12.13
N GLY A 88 -5.39 -41.23 10.81
CA GLY A 88 -6.27 -41.94 9.89
C GLY A 88 -5.84 -43.39 9.61
N GLY A 89 -4.70 -43.83 10.14
CA GLY A 89 -4.16 -45.17 9.93
C GLY A 89 -3.59 -45.42 8.53
N TYR A 90 -3.40 -44.36 7.72
CA TYR A 90 -2.89 -44.47 6.36
C TYR A 90 -1.37 -44.70 6.33
N LEU A 91 -0.64 -44.12 7.28
CA LEU A 91 0.81 -44.24 7.42
C LEU A 91 1.20 -44.38 8.88
N LYS A 92 2.28 -45.14 9.17
CA LYS A 92 2.81 -45.25 10.54
C LYS A 92 3.70 -44.08 10.95
N LYS A 93 4.46 -43.53 10.01
CA LYS A 93 5.37 -42.40 10.23
C LYS A 93 5.37 -41.52 8.98
N ALA A 94 4.56 -40.48 8.98
CA ALA A 94 4.35 -39.61 7.84
C ALA A 94 5.34 -38.44 7.88
N GLN A 95 6.27 -38.40 6.92
CA GLN A 95 7.14 -37.22 6.71
C GLN A 95 6.64 -36.47 5.49
N VAL A 96 6.02 -35.31 5.73
CA VAL A 96 5.44 -34.45 4.70
C VAL A 96 6.39 -33.28 4.46
N ASN A 97 6.62 -32.96 3.19
CA ASN A 97 7.31 -31.76 2.75
C ASN A 97 6.35 -30.94 1.89
N LEU A 98 6.22 -29.65 2.18
CA LEU A 98 5.28 -28.73 1.54
C LEU A 98 6.04 -27.52 1.02
N LEU A 99 6.07 -27.40 -0.31
CA LEU A 99 6.74 -26.32 -1.02
C LEU A 99 5.70 -25.38 -1.64
N ILE A 100 5.80 -24.08 -1.38
CA ILE A 100 4.97 -23.07 -2.06
C ILE A 100 5.55 -22.86 -3.47
N THR A 101 4.78 -23.19 -4.50
CA THR A 101 5.17 -23.00 -5.91
C THR A 101 4.68 -21.66 -6.47
N THR A 102 3.61 -21.09 -5.91
CA THR A 102 3.14 -19.74 -6.24
C THR A 102 2.59 -19.05 -5.01
N LEU A 103 3.12 -17.85 -4.70
CA LEU A 103 2.69 -17.03 -3.58
C LEU A 103 1.71 -15.95 -4.08
N ALA A 104 0.43 -16.28 -4.08
CA ALA A 104 -0.64 -15.38 -4.54
C ALA A 104 -1.24 -14.58 -3.38
N SER A 105 -1.19 -15.11 -2.16
CA SER A 105 -1.78 -14.51 -0.98
C SER A 105 -1.00 -13.31 -0.45
N GLN A 106 0.32 -13.28 -0.64
CA GLN A 106 1.22 -12.23 -0.17
C GLN A 106 1.54 -11.22 -1.27
N GLN A 107 0.50 -10.68 -1.90
CA GLN A 107 0.65 -9.63 -2.91
C GLN A 107 -0.18 -8.39 -2.54
N VAL A 108 0.41 -7.22 -2.74
CA VAL A 108 -0.26 -5.93 -2.65
C VAL A 108 -0.50 -5.41 -4.06
N SER A 109 -1.70 -4.89 -4.30
CA SER A 109 -2.02 -4.26 -5.60
C SER A 109 -1.66 -2.79 -5.54
N VAL A 110 -0.74 -2.34 -6.39
CA VAL A 110 -0.43 -0.91 -6.57
C VAL A 110 -1.05 -0.44 -7.87
N LEU A 111 -2.05 0.43 -7.76
CA LEU A 111 -2.94 0.84 -8.85
C LEU A 111 -2.99 2.37 -8.95
N GLY A 112 -3.63 2.86 -10.02
CA GLY A 112 -3.81 4.30 -10.24
C GLY A 112 -2.62 4.94 -10.97
N GLN A 113 -2.33 6.20 -10.65
CA GLN A 113 -1.31 7.01 -11.34
C GLN A 113 0.11 6.75 -10.81
N VAL A 114 0.60 5.53 -10.95
CA VAL A 114 2.00 5.15 -10.72
C VAL A 114 2.70 4.83 -12.04
N ASN A 115 4.03 4.84 -12.06
CA ASN A 115 4.80 4.54 -13.28
C ASN A 115 4.64 3.08 -13.74
N LYS A 116 4.52 2.13 -12.80
CA LYS A 116 4.33 0.70 -13.08
C LYS A 116 3.17 0.14 -12.24
N PRO A 117 1.92 0.26 -12.66
CA PRO A 117 0.79 -0.37 -11.97
C PRO A 117 0.91 -1.90 -12.01
N GLY A 118 0.57 -2.59 -10.93
CA GLY A 118 0.67 -4.04 -10.88
C GLY A 118 0.52 -4.63 -9.48
N ARG A 119 0.71 -5.96 -9.39
CA ARG A 119 0.78 -6.68 -8.13
C ARG A 119 2.24 -6.86 -7.73
N TYR A 120 2.54 -6.55 -6.49
CA TYR A 120 3.87 -6.60 -5.92
C TYR A 120 3.90 -7.58 -4.75
N PRO A 121 4.87 -8.52 -4.71
CA PRO A 121 5.00 -9.43 -3.59
C PRO A 121 5.40 -8.65 -2.32
N VAL A 122 4.87 -9.08 -1.18
CA VAL A 122 5.25 -8.59 0.14
C VAL A 122 5.94 -9.71 0.89
N ASP A 123 7.27 -9.74 0.79
CA ASP A 123 8.16 -10.65 1.48
C ASP A 123 8.58 -10.06 2.84
N GLY A 124 7.70 -10.21 3.84
CA GLY A 124 7.92 -9.68 5.18
C GLY A 124 7.40 -8.23 5.36
N PRO A 125 7.86 -7.51 6.40
CA PRO A 125 7.37 -6.17 6.71
C PRO A 125 7.74 -5.19 5.59
N ARG A 126 6.71 -4.66 4.91
CA ARG A 126 6.84 -3.62 3.88
C ARG A 126 5.86 -2.51 4.18
N LYS A 127 6.19 -1.29 3.76
CA LYS A 127 5.32 -0.13 3.92
C LYS A 127 4.81 0.41 2.59
N VAL A 128 3.87 1.36 2.66
CA VAL A 128 3.29 2.00 1.47
C VAL A 128 4.36 2.65 0.61
N LEU A 129 5.30 3.40 1.22
CA LEU A 129 6.36 4.07 0.48
C LEU A 129 7.29 3.09 -0.25
N ASP A 130 7.60 1.94 0.33
CA ASP A 130 8.42 0.90 -0.32
C ASP A 130 7.75 0.38 -1.59
N LEU A 131 6.45 0.10 -1.50
CA LEU A 131 5.65 -0.42 -2.62
C LEU A 131 5.49 0.62 -3.73
N LEU A 132 5.33 1.89 -3.38
CA LEU A 132 5.35 2.99 -4.34
C LEU A 132 6.71 3.09 -5.03
N ALA A 133 7.81 2.92 -4.31
CA ALA A 133 9.16 2.92 -4.90
C ALA A 133 9.36 1.74 -5.86
N LEU A 134 8.90 0.54 -5.50
CA LEU A 134 8.91 -0.64 -6.39
C LEU A 134 8.07 -0.42 -7.65
N ALA A 135 6.95 0.30 -7.53
CA ALA A 135 6.13 0.73 -8.65
C ALA A 135 6.75 1.86 -9.50
N GLY A 136 7.98 2.26 -9.20
CA GLY A 136 8.70 3.32 -9.91
C GLY A 136 8.28 4.73 -9.49
N GLY A 137 7.58 4.89 -8.36
CA GLY A 137 7.05 6.16 -7.88
C GLY A 137 5.72 6.57 -8.52
N ILE A 138 5.21 7.71 -8.05
CA ILE A 138 4.01 8.36 -8.59
C ILE A 138 4.31 8.85 -10.01
N GLY A 139 3.38 8.58 -10.94
CA GLY A 139 3.50 8.98 -12.34
C GLY A 139 3.21 10.48 -12.55
N PRO A 140 3.47 11.03 -13.76
CA PRO A 140 3.33 12.46 -14.02
C PRO A 140 1.92 13.03 -13.78
N GLU A 141 0.89 12.22 -14.06
CA GLU A 141 -0.52 12.58 -13.87
C GLU A 141 -1.03 12.24 -12.45
N GLY A 142 -0.17 11.73 -11.57
CA GLY A 142 -0.52 11.35 -10.21
C GLY A 142 -0.47 12.50 -9.22
N GLY A 143 -1.43 12.49 -8.30
CA GLY A 143 -1.51 13.45 -7.21
C GLY A 143 -0.68 13.05 -6.01
N ASP A 144 -0.64 13.93 -5.02
CA ASP A 144 0.11 13.73 -3.77
C ASP A 144 -0.62 12.77 -2.80
N MET A 145 -1.90 12.49 -3.08
CA MET A 145 -2.78 11.68 -2.25
C MET A 145 -2.76 10.22 -2.69
N VAL A 146 -2.43 9.35 -1.74
CA VAL A 146 -2.42 7.89 -1.91
C VAL A 146 -3.45 7.29 -0.96
N THR A 147 -4.32 6.44 -1.48
CA THR A 147 -5.32 5.73 -0.68
C THR A 147 -4.86 4.30 -0.44
N LEU A 148 -4.70 3.92 0.83
CA LEU A 148 -4.54 2.55 1.26
C LEU A 148 -5.92 1.96 1.57
N VAL A 149 -6.30 0.91 0.85
CA VAL A 149 -7.52 0.14 1.09
C VAL A 149 -7.12 -1.22 1.66
N ARG A 150 -7.65 -1.55 2.83
CA ARG A 150 -7.38 -2.82 3.52
C ARG A 150 -8.67 -3.57 3.74
N ASN A 151 -8.65 -4.87 3.49
CA ASN A 151 -9.73 -5.76 3.87
C ASN A 151 -9.22 -6.74 4.92
N ARG A 152 -9.69 -6.57 6.16
CA ARG A 152 -9.34 -7.44 7.29
C ARG A 152 -10.63 -7.93 7.91
N SER A 153 -10.79 -9.25 7.99
CA SER A 153 -11.95 -9.90 8.63
C SER A 153 -13.31 -9.43 8.09
N GLY A 154 -13.39 -9.11 6.80
CA GLY A 154 -14.63 -8.64 6.13
C GLY A 154 -14.91 -7.15 6.31
N GLN A 155 -14.09 -6.42 7.07
CA GLN A 155 -14.18 -4.97 7.18
C GLN A 155 -13.20 -4.31 6.21
N THR A 156 -13.73 -3.44 5.36
CA THR A 156 -12.92 -2.60 4.47
C THR A 156 -12.63 -1.27 5.15
N THR A 157 -11.36 -0.95 5.33
CA THR A 157 -10.90 0.37 5.79
C THR A 157 -10.20 1.11 4.65
N ARG A 158 -10.30 2.45 4.68
CA ARG A 158 -9.67 3.34 3.71
C ARG A 158 -8.92 4.41 4.46
N GLU A 159 -7.63 4.53 4.18
CA GLU A 159 -6.74 5.53 4.77
C GLU A 159 -6.12 6.35 3.65
N THR A 160 -6.17 7.67 3.76
CA THR A 160 -5.59 8.57 2.76
C THR A 160 -4.32 9.19 3.32
N LEU A 161 -3.24 9.07 2.57
CA LEU A 161 -1.90 9.56 2.89
C LEU A 161 -1.54 10.68 1.92
N ASP A 162 -1.07 11.81 2.45
CA ASP A 162 -0.37 12.81 1.64
C ASP A 162 1.12 12.49 1.66
N VAL A 163 1.59 11.75 0.67
CA VAL A 163 2.95 11.18 0.69
C VAL A 163 4.01 12.27 0.52
N VAL A 164 3.69 13.35 -0.18
CA VAL A 164 4.61 14.48 -0.39
C VAL A 164 4.81 15.24 0.91
N ASP A 165 3.73 15.54 1.64
CA ASP A 165 3.79 16.22 2.93
C ASP A 165 4.52 15.36 3.97
N MET A 166 4.20 14.06 4.03
CA MET A 166 4.82 13.12 4.95
C MET A 166 6.34 13.07 4.78
N VAL A 167 6.83 12.97 3.54
CA VAL A 167 8.27 12.94 3.25
C VAL A 167 8.93 14.28 3.58
N ARG A 168 8.30 15.41 3.22
CA ARG A 168 8.84 16.76 3.48
C ARG A 168 8.95 17.08 4.96
N LYS A 169 7.97 16.65 5.76
CA LYS A 169 7.91 16.90 7.21
C LYS A 169 8.59 15.81 8.04
N GLY A 170 8.97 14.69 7.42
CA GLY A 170 9.55 13.53 8.11
C GLY A 170 8.53 12.75 8.96
N GLU A 171 7.23 12.85 8.67
CA GLU A 171 6.14 12.18 9.40
C GLU A 171 5.99 10.69 8.97
N LEU A 172 7.07 9.92 9.10
CA LEU A 172 7.10 8.50 8.68
C LEU A 172 6.31 7.56 9.59
N ASN A 173 5.84 8.05 10.75
CA ASN A 173 4.91 7.33 11.61
C ASN A 173 3.55 7.06 10.93
N ARG A 174 3.24 7.78 9.85
CA ARG A 174 2.04 7.60 9.04
C ARG A 174 2.26 6.67 7.84
N ASP A 175 3.48 6.18 7.64
CA ASP A 175 3.79 5.18 6.62
C ASP A 175 3.43 3.79 7.15
N TYR A 176 2.23 3.34 6.76
CA TYR A 176 1.62 2.12 7.24
C TYR A 176 2.30 0.89 6.66
N GLU A 177 2.44 -0.13 7.49
CA GLU A 177 2.77 -1.48 7.01
C GLU A 177 1.59 -2.04 6.20
N VAL A 178 1.93 -2.70 5.10
CA VAL A 178 0.98 -3.35 4.21
C VAL A 178 1.13 -4.86 4.33
N ALA A 179 0.05 -5.58 4.06
CA ALA A 179 0.09 -7.03 3.95
C ALA A 179 -0.67 -7.52 2.71
N GLY A 180 -0.55 -8.81 2.45
CA GLY A 180 -1.26 -9.48 1.36
C GLY A 180 -2.74 -9.08 1.26
N GLY A 181 -3.18 -8.82 0.03
CA GLY A 181 -4.54 -8.40 -0.30
C GLY A 181 -4.81 -6.90 -0.18
N ASP A 182 -3.88 -6.10 0.35
CA ASP A 182 -4.05 -4.64 0.41
C ASP A 182 -3.97 -4.02 -1.00
N ILE A 183 -4.64 -2.86 -1.14
CA ILE A 183 -4.61 -2.06 -2.37
C ILE A 183 -4.06 -0.68 -2.03
N ILE A 184 -2.99 -0.31 -2.71
CA ILE A 184 -2.46 1.05 -2.74
C ILE A 184 -2.96 1.69 -4.03
N PHE A 185 -3.76 2.73 -3.92
CA PHE A 185 -4.32 3.44 -5.07
C PHE A 185 -3.83 4.88 -5.08
N VAL A 186 -3.14 5.25 -6.15
CA VAL A 186 -2.66 6.63 -6.35
C VAL A 186 -3.68 7.41 -7.18
N GLU A 187 -4.25 8.44 -6.58
CA GLU A 187 -5.26 9.29 -7.23
C GLU A 187 -4.64 10.12 -8.36
N ARG A 188 -5.49 10.61 -9.26
CA ARG A 188 -5.07 11.60 -10.26
C ARG A 188 -4.73 12.91 -9.57
N ALA A 189 -3.78 13.64 -10.15
CA ALA A 189 -3.50 15.00 -9.73
C ALA A 189 -4.79 15.84 -9.86
N PRO A 190 -5.13 16.65 -8.84
CA PRO A 190 -6.30 17.51 -8.92
C PRO A 190 -6.14 18.48 -10.09
N LYS A 191 -7.22 18.70 -10.85
CA LYS A 191 -7.22 19.59 -12.01
C LYS A 191 -8.25 20.70 -11.83
N ALA A 192 -7.95 21.86 -12.40
CA ALA A 192 -8.87 22.96 -12.64
C ALA A 192 -8.78 23.34 -14.13
N TYR A 193 -9.66 24.22 -14.56
CA TYR A 193 -9.77 24.65 -15.94
C TYR A 193 -9.65 26.16 -16.02
N ILE A 194 -8.99 26.66 -17.07
CA ILE A 194 -8.92 28.08 -17.37
C ILE A 194 -9.42 28.34 -18.78
N THR A 195 -10.23 29.37 -18.95
CA THR A 195 -10.85 29.75 -20.22
C THR A 195 -10.92 31.27 -20.38
N GLY A 196 -11.35 31.73 -21.56
CA GLY A 196 -11.41 33.13 -21.93
C GLY A 196 -10.07 33.65 -22.43
N GLU A 197 -9.74 34.88 -22.06
CA GLU A 197 -8.61 35.65 -22.60
C GLU A 197 -7.25 35.29 -21.96
N VAL A 198 -6.87 34.02 -22.09
CA VAL A 198 -5.53 33.50 -21.77
C VAL A 198 -4.86 32.87 -23.00
N GLN A 199 -3.54 32.81 -23.00
CA GLN A 199 -2.76 32.30 -24.13
C GLN A 199 -2.98 30.80 -24.39
N ARG A 200 -3.22 30.01 -23.34
CA ARG A 200 -3.41 28.55 -23.37
C ARG A 200 -4.60 28.14 -22.50
N PRO A 201 -5.84 28.30 -22.99
CA PRO A 201 -7.01 27.81 -22.29
C PRO A 201 -7.02 26.28 -22.24
N GLY A 202 -7.58 25.71 -21.19
CA GLY A 202 -7.67 24.26 -20.99
C GLY A 202 -7.50 23.82 -19.53
N PRO A 203 -7.40 22.50 -19.31
CA PRO A 203 -7.14 21.95 -17.99
C PRO A 203 -5.69 22.19 -17.57
N PHE A 204 -5.48 22.41 -16.28
CA PHE A 204 -4.15 22.47 -15.66
C PHE A 204 -4.16 21.74 -14.31
N ARG A 205 -2.99 21.23 -13.91
CA ARG A 205 -2.78 20.61 -12.59
C ARG A 205 -2.81 21.68 -11.51
N ILE A 206 -3.52 21.40 -10.43
CA ILE A 206 -3.53 22.25 -9.25
C ILE A 206 -2.32 21.89 -8.38
N GLU A 207 -1.52 22.90 -8.07
CA GLU A 207 -0.43 22.78 -7.11
C GLU A 207 -0.89 23.15 -5.69
N ARG A 208 -0.09 22.79 -4.68
CA ARG A 208 -0.40 23.11 -3.28
C ARG A 208 -0.50 24.62 -3.05
N ALA A 209 -1.62 25.06 -2.48
CA ALA A 209 -1.92 26.47 -2.23
C ALA A 209 -1.86 27.35 -3.49
N MET A 210 -2.26 26.80 -4.65
CA MET A 210 -2.25 27.51 -5.92
C MET A 210 -3.26 28.67 -5.93
N THR A 211 -2.81 29.86 -6.33
CA THR A 211 -3.65 31.05 -6.46
C THR A 211 -4.21 31.24 -7.87
N VAL A 212 -5.26 32.05 -8.00
CA VAL A 212 -5.82 32.42 -9.32
C VAL A 212 -4.77 33.05 -10.22
N GLN A 213 -3.89 33.89 -9.69
CA GLN A 213 -2.79 34.48 -10.48
C GLN A 213 -1.83 33.42 -11.03
N GLN A 214 -1.50 32.41 -10.22
CA GLN A 214 -0.68 31.28 -10.67
C GLN A 214 -1.41 30.45 -11.73
N ALA A 215 -2.73 30.31 -11.62
CA ALA A 215 -3.54 29.65 -12.65
C ALA A 215 -3.59 30.41 -13.97
N VAL A 216 -3.71 31.74 -13.95
CA VAL A 216 -3.57 32.58 -15.15
C VAL A 216 -2.18 32.37 -15.79
N SER A 217 -1.15 32.27 -14.95
CA SER A 217 0.22 31.98 -15.42
C SER A 217 0.33 30.56 -16.02
N ALA A 218 -0.31 29.56 -15.42
CA ALA A 218 -0.37 28.20 -15.95
C ALA A 218 -1.08 28.15 -17.32
N GLY A 219 -2.12 28.97 -17.50
CA GLY A 219 -2.77 29.26 -18.78
C GLY A 219 -1.92 30.07 -19.77
N GLY A 220 -0.62 30.26 -19.51
CA GLY A 220 0.29 31.00 -20.40
C GLY A 220 0.21 32.51 -20.29
N GLY A 221 -0.49 33.06 -19.28
CA GLY A 221 -0.72 34.49 -19.12
C GLY A 221 -1.91 35.00 -19.93
N LEU A 222 -2.20 36.30 -19.79
CA LEU A 222 -3.29 36.95 -20.51
C LEU A 222 -2.98 37.09 -22.01
N THR A 223 -4.03 37.09 -22.83
CA THR A 223 -3.93 37.62 -24.20
C THR A 223 -3.79 39.14 -24.18
N ILE A 224 -3.55 39.75 -25.34
CA ILE A 224 -3.56 41.21 -25.49
C ILE A 224 -4.91 41.85 -25.16
N ARG A 225 -5.99 41.06 -25.15
CA ARG A 225 -7.34 41.51 -24.83
C ARG A 225 -7.76 41.10 -23.42
N GLY A 226 -6.98 40.30 -22.70
CA GLY A 226 -7.36 39.82 -21.38
C GLY A 226 -7.18 40.86 -20.29
N THR A 227 -7.97 40.72 -19.22
CA THR A 227 -7.80 41.52 -18.00
C THR A 227 -7.96 40.66 -16.74
N GLN A 228 -7.26 41.03 -15.67
CA GLN A 228 -7.45 40.44 -14.34
C GLN A 228 -8.64 41.06 -13.58
N ARG A 229 -9.21 42.16 -14.09
CA ARG A 229 -10.37 42.80 -13.46
C ARG A 229 -11.63 41.99 -13.78
N GLY A 230 -12.45 41.71 -12.77
CA GLY A 230 -13.69 40.95 -12.96
C GLY A 230 -13.45 39.48 -13.32
N LEU A 231 -12.31 38.91 -12.90
CA LEU A 231 -12.09 37.46 -12.98
C LEU A 231 -13.24 36.72 -12.31
N GLN A 232 -13.64 35.60 -12.89
CA GLN A 232 -14.71 34.77 -12.34
C GLN A 232 -14.22 33.34 -12.13
N ILE A 233 -14.69 32.71 -11.07
CA ILE A 233 -14.57 31.27 -10.86
C ILE A 233 -15.97 30.67 -10.84
N ALA A 234 -16.23 29.74 -11.75
CA ALA A 234 -17.35 28.82 -11.61
C ALA A 234 -16.89 27.64 -10.75
N ARG A 235 -17.36 27.61 -9.50
CA ARG A 235 -17.01 26.60 -8.49
C ARG A 235 -18.19 25.69 -8.21
N ARG A 236 -17.93 24.39 -8.15
CA ARG A 236 -18.92 23.41 -7.69
C ARG A 236 -18.97 23.42 -6.16
N ASP A 237 -20.16 23.59 -5.62
CA ASP A 237 -20.44 23.50 -4.19
C ASP A 237 -20.47 22.02 -3.75
N PRO A 238 -20.23 21.68 -2.47
CA PRO A 238 -20.30 20.30 -1.98
C PRO A 238 -21.68 19.65 -2.19
N SER A 239 -22.74 20.45 -2.31
CA SER A 239 -24.11 20.02 -2.65
C SER A 239 -24.32 19.66 -4.13
N GLY A 240 -23.32 19.89 -4.99
CA GLY A 240 -23.36 19.64 -6.42
C GLY A 240 -23.84 20.83 -7.28
N GLY A 241 -24.32 21.91 -6.65
CA GLY A 241 -24.66 23.16 -7.34
C GLY A 241 -23.42 23.89 -7.88
N GLN A 242 -23.58 24.67 -8.95
CA GLN A 242 -22.53 25.56 -9.44
C GLN A 242 -22.82 27.00 -9.00
N ARG A 243 -21.78 27.69 -8.51
CA ARG A 243 -21.82 29.12 -8.24
C ARG A 243 -20.69 29.82 -8.99
N THR A 244 -21.01 30.96 -9.57
CA THR A 244 -20.01 31.86 -10.15
C THR A 244 -19.70 32.94 -9.12
N ILE A 245 -18.43 33.07 -8.75
CA ILE A 245 -17.96 34.09 -7.82
C ILE A 245 -16.96 34.99 -8.53
N GLU A 246 -16.94 36.28 -8.18
CA GLU A 246 -15.84 37.16 -8.55
C GLU A 246 -14.59 36.72 -7.80
N ALA A 247 -13.47 36.64 -8.52
CA ALA A 247 -12.22 36.07 -8.03
C ALA A 247 -11.12 37.13 -7.96
N LYS A 248 -10.34 37.09 -6.88
CA LYS A 248 -9.15 37.89 -6.70
C LYS A 248 -7.90 37.10 -7.08
N ALA A 249 -6.82 37.82 -7.37
CA ALA A 249 -5.55 37.22 -7.78
C ALA A 249 -4.95 36.25 -6.74
N ASP A 250 -5.19 36.52 -5.46
CA ASP A 250 -4.71 35.77 -4.29
C ASP A 250 -5.67 34.67 -3.82
N ASP A 251 -6.89 34.60 -4.36
CA ASP A 251 -7.83 33.54 -4.02
C ASP A 251 -7.27 32.17 -4.40
N LEU A 252 -7.55 31.17 -3.57
CA LEU A 252 -7.10 29.80 -3.81
C LEU A 252 -7.99 29.08 -4.81
N VAL A 253 -7.33 28.38 -5.74
CA VAL A 253 -7.98 27.50 -6.72
C VAL A 253 -8.31 26.16 -6.08
N GLN A 254 -9.51 25.67 -6.34
CA GLN A 254 -10.01 24.39 -5.87
C GLN A 254 -10.14 23.39 -7.01
N ILE A 255 -10.22 22.10 -6.65
CA ILE A 255 -10.46 21.03 -7.60
C ILE A 255 -11.75 21.30 -8.40
N ASP A 256 -11.68 21.08 -9.71
CA ASP A 256 -12.74 21.28 -10.68
C ASP A 256 -13.22 22.73 -10.87
N ASP A 257 -12.52 23.73 -10.32
CA ASP A 257 -12.80 25.13 -10.61
C ASP A 257 -12.65 25.43 -12.11
N VAL A 258 -13.52 26.29 -12.64
CA VAL A 258 -13.35 26.89 -13.97
C VAL A 258 -13.10 28.38 -13.81
N ILE A 259 -11.87 28.80 -14.09
CA ILE A 259 -11.44 30.18 -14.06
C ILE A 259 -11.73 30.82 -15.42
N ILE A 260 -12.51 31.87 -15.42
CA ILE A 260 -12.95 32.58 -16.62
C ILE A 260 -12.25 33.93 -16.64
N VAL A 261 -11.39 34.13 -17.63
CA VAL A 261 -10.66 35.38 -17.85
C VAL A 261 -11.43 36.26 -18.83
N PRO A 262 -11.94 37.42 -18.39
CA PRO A 262 -12.74 38.28 -19.25
C PRO A 262 -11.88 39.06 -20.24
N GLU A 263 -12.55 39.55 -21.29
CA GLU A 263 -12.02 40.56 -22.20
C GLU A 263 -11.98 41.93 -21.50
N SER A 264 -10.94 42.69 -21.82
CA SER A 264 -10.74 44.07 -21.39
C SER A 264 -11.59 44.98 -22.24
N TRP A 265 -12.66 45.50 -21.63
CA TRP A 265 -13.41 46.63 -22.18
C TRP A 265 -12.64 47.89 -21.80
N PHE A 266 -12.24 48.65 -22.83
CA PHE A 266 -11.35 49.83 -22.81
C PHE A 266 -11.46 50.74 -21.59
#